data_AF-A0A7G3BMS1-F1
#
_entry.id   AF-A0A7G3BMS1-F1
#
_cell.length_a   1.000
_cell.length_b   1.000
_cell.length_c   1.000
_cell.angle_alpha   90.00
_cell.angle_beta   90.00
_cell.angle_gamma   90.00
#
_symmetry.space_group_name_H-M   'P 1'
#
loop_
_entity.id
_entity.type
_entity.pdbx_description
1 polymer ?
#
loop_
_entity_poly.entity_id
_entity_poly.type
_entity_poly.pdbx_seq_one_letter_code
_entity_poly.pdbx_strand_id
1 'polypeptide(L)'
;MRHFFILLCFFSTLNSHSKEWNCLKTYQSQTGNTELQASDWLRKDRKNNTLVWQQANVYNLKHNLSSEYQTIKQRTDFYLWLNKALNEKKMDVVWPKMAHFISNKLEKIKSFPFSIFTGNEVKHYAEKGSETVFMKAFETVRELYFSDSVLQSDEALTWDENIIYQEQYVWLDEIYKEVDARTLKTIDKMAKGKCIYTFMVPKEVAFTGDLSNKENRYDYALNTLRVYCKTEYQ
;
A
#
# COMPACT_ATOMS: atom_id res chain seq x y z
N MET A 1 39.03 11.90 46.51
CA MET A 1 38.08 12.56 45.57
C MET A 1 37.52 11.50 44.65
N ARG A 2 36.20 11.41 44.56
CA ARG A 2 35.46 10.29 43.94
C ARG A 2 35.44 10.50 42.42
N HIS A 3 36.23 9.73 41.67
CA HIS A 3 36.20 9.76 40.21
C HIS A 3 34.88 9.13 39.72
N PHE A 4 34.01 9.98 39.17
CA PHE A 4 32.75 9.57 38.58
C PHE A 4 33.02 9.19 37.11
N PHE A 5 33.15 7.90 36.82
CA PHE A 5 33.16 7.41 35.43
C PHE A 5 31.72 7.40 34.92
N ILE A 6 31.38 8.36 34.06
CA ILE A 6 30.11 8.35 33.32
C ILE A 6 30.31 7.45 32.10
N LEU A 7 29.73 6.25 32.15
CA LEU A 7 29.65 5.35 31.01
C LEU A 7 28.60 5.91 30.03
N LEU A 8 29.05 6.46 28.90
CA LEU A 8 28.19 6.83 27.78
C LEU A 8 27.70 5.56 27.09
N CYS A 9 26.51 5.09 27.47
CA CYS A 9 25.77 4.11 26.69
C CYS A 9 25.31 4.77 25.39
N PHE A 10 26.06 4.57 24.31
CA PHE A 10 25.56 4.79 22.96
C PHE A 10 24.39 3.83 22.72
N PHE A 11 23.18 4.31 22.92
CA PHE A 11 22.01 3.71 22.30
C PHE A 11 22.18 3.87 20.80
N SER A 12 22.67 2.82 20.14
CA SER A 12 22.55 2.66 18.69
C SER A 12 21.08 2.76 18.36
N THR A 13 20.67 3.93 17.86
CA THR A 13 19.36 4.11 17.23
C THR A 13 19.25 3.02 16.18
N LEU A 14 18.32 2.09 16.38
CA LEU A 14 17.88 1.15 15.36
C LEU A 14 17.41 2.02 14.20
N ASN A 15 18.31 2.28 13.26
CA ASN A 15 18.00 2.96 12.03
C ASN A 15 16.93 2.10 11.37
N SER A 16 15.70 2.63 11.26
CA SER A 16 14.60 2.04 10.52
C SER A 16 14.98 1.99 9.04
N HIS A 17 15.84 1.06 8.68
CA HIS A 17 16.21 0.78 7.31
C HIS A 17 15.10 -0.08 6.74
N SER A 18 14.50 0.40 5.65
CA SER A 18 13.69 -0.44 4.76
C SER A 18 14.45 -1.73 4.46
N LYS A 19 13.74 -2.87 4.48
CA LYS A 19 14.31 -4.17 4.08
C LYS A 19 14.58 -4.29 2.58
N GLU A 20 14.23 -3.25 1.82
CA GLU A 20 14.75 -3.05 0.47
C GLU A 20 16.16 -2.44 0.49
N TRP A 21 17.09 -3.15 -0.15
CA TRP A 21 18.47 -2.73 -0.32
C TRP A 21 18.76 -2.32 -1.76
N ASN A 22 19.57 -1.28 -1.97
CA ASN A 22 19.92 -0.84 -3.34
C ASN A 22 20.65 -1.95 -4.11
N CYS A 23 21.60 -2.63 -3.47
CA CYS A 23 22.33 -3.77 -4.00
C CYS A 23 22.96 -4.60 -2.87
N LEU A 24 23.44 -5.81 -3.21
CA LEU A 24 24.05 -6.73 -2.25
C LEU A 24 25.31 -6.14 -1.57
N LYS A 25 26.10 -5.34 -2.29
CA LYS A 25 27.28 -4.67 -1.71
C LYS A 25 26.89 -3.74 -0.56
N THR A 26 25.83 -2.95 -0.74
CA THR A 26 25.33 -2.06 0.32
C THR A 26 24.85 -2.86 1.52
N TYR A 27 24.07 -3.92 1.27
CA TYR A 27 23.61 -4.84 2.31
C TYR A 27 24.76 -5.43 3.14
N GLN A 28 25.74 -6.03 2.47
CA GLN A 28 26.92 -6.64 3.09
C GLN A 28 27.70 -5.63 3.92
N SER A 29 27.91 -4.41 3.40
CA SER A 29 28.65 -3.37 4.10
C SER A 29 27.96 -2.86 5.38
N GLN A 30 26.62 -2.86 5.41
CA GLN A 30 25.85 -2.31 6.52
C GLN A 30 25.46 -3.37 7.56
N THR A 31 25.30 -4.63 7.15
CA THR A 31 24.85 -5.72 8.03
C THR A 31 25.97 -6.68 8.43
N GLY A 32 27.05 -6.76 7.65
CA GLY A 32 28.08 -7.79 7.80
C GLY A 32 27.68 -9.17 7.26
N ASN A 33 26.42 -9.36 6.84
CA ASN A 33 25.93 -10.63 6.31
C ASN A 33 26.33 -10.78 4.83
N THR A 34 26.77 -11.97 4.42
CA THR A 34 27.11 -12.27 3.03
C THR A 34 25.88 -12.47 2.13
N GLU A 35 24.76 -12.89 2.72
CA GLU A 35 23.51 -13.23 2.05
C GLU A 35 22.33 -12.51 2.70
N LEU A 36 21.30 -12.19 1.90
CA LEU A 36 20.09 -11.52 2.37
C LEU A 36 19.36 -12.39 3.41
N GLN A 37 18.80 -11.76 4.45
CA GLN A 37 17.89 -12.49 5.34
C GLN A 37 16.54 -12.70 4.65
N ALA A 38 15.73 -13.60 5.22
CA ALA A 38 14.46 -13.98 4.62
C ALA A 38 13.46 -12.82 4.44
N SER A 39 13.55 -11.75 5.24
CA SER A 39 12.73 -10.54 5.09
C SER A 39 13.32 -9.49 4.14
N ASP A 40 14.59 -9.64 3.72
CA ASP A 40 15.32 -8.67 2.92
C ASP A 40 15.17 -8.94 1.42
N TRP A 41 15.20 -7.87 0.61
CA TRP A 41 15.25 -7.98 -0.84
C TRP A 41 16.07 -6.85 -1.45
N LEU A 42 16.58 -7.03 -2.68
CA LEU A 42 17.19 -5.92 -3.42
C LEU A 42 16.13 -5.17 -4.22
N ARG A 43 16.37 -3.89 -4.51
CA ARG A 43 15.52 -3.08 -5.37
C ARG A 43 15.26 -3.75 -6.74
N LYS A 44 16.27 -4.44 -7.27
CA LYS A 44 16.12 -5.21 -8.52
C LYS A 44 15.18 -6.41 -8.38
N ASP A 45 15.12 -7.02 -7.19
CA ASP A 45 14.27 -8.18 -6.93
C ASP A 45 12.80 -7.78 -6.96
N ARG A 46 12.44 -6.68 -6.29
CA ARG A 46 11.08 -6.11 -6.36
C ARG A 46 10.71 -5.71 -7.78
N LYS A 47 11.56 -4.93 -8.46
CA LYS A 47 11.29 -4.44 -9.83
C LYS A 47 11.04 -5.57 -10.84
N ASN A 48 11.73 -6.70 -10.67
CA ASN A 48 11.64 -7.84 -11.56
C ASN A 48 10.75 -8.97 -11.00
N ASN A 49 10.10 -8.76 -9.86
CA ASN A 49 9.28 -9.75 -9.15
C ASN A 49 9.99 -11.11 -8.98
N THR A 50 11.28 -11.10 -8.60
CA THR A 50 12.09 -12.33 -8.49
C THR A 50 11.65 -13.21 -7.32
N LEU A 51 12.11 -14.47 -7.29
CA LEU A 51 11.81 -15.39 -6.19
C LEU A 51 12.21 -14.83 -4.82
N VAL A 52 13.33 -14.09 -4.73
CA VAL A 52 13.77 -13.43 -3.49
C VAL A 52 12.71 -12.46 -2.97
N TRP A 53 12.15 -11.62 -3.84
CA TRP A 53 11.07 -10.71 -3.48
C TRP A 53 9.80 -11.44 -3.04
N GLN A 54 9.43 -12.49 -3.77
CA GLN A 54 8.24 -13.29 -3.45
C GLN A 54 8.39 -13.99 -2.08
N GLN A 55 9.55 -14.60 -1.82
CA GLN A 55 9.86 -15.25 -0.55
C GLN A 55 9.90 -14.24 0.61
N ALA A 56 10.46 -13.05 0.38
CA ALA A 56 10.42 -11.98 1.38
C ALA A 56 8.99 -11.54 1.68
N ASN A 57 8.12 -11.42 0.68
CA ASN A 57 6.71 -11.11 0.92
C ASN A 57 5.99 -12.19 1.73
N VAL A 58 6.19 -13.46 1.40
CA VAL A 58 5.63 -14.58 2.18
C VAL A 58 6.14 -14.55 3.61
N TYR A 59 7.45 -14.36 3.80
CA TYR A 59 8.06 -14.28 5.12
C TYR A 59 7.49 -13.12 5.94
N ASN A 60 7.44 -11.92 5.36
CA ASN A 60 6.93 -10.74 6.02
C ASN A 60 5.45 -10.90 6.39
N LEU A 61 4.66 -11.46 5.48
CA LEU A 61 3.25 -11.72 5.72
C LEU A 61 3.06 -12.73 6.87
N LYS A 62 3.79 -13.85 6.85
CA LYS A 62 3.76 -14.87 7.91
C LYS A 62 4.10 -14.30 9.29
N HIS A 63 5.02 -13.34 9.37
CA HIS A 63 5.49 -12.76 10.62
C HIS A 63 4.86 -11.40 10.96
N ASN A 64 3.83 -10.97 10.21
CA ASN A 64 3.15 -9.68 10.39
C ASN A 64 4.08 -8.45 10.33
N LEU A 65 5.06 -8.47 9.43
CA LEU A 65 6.08 -7.43 9.26
C LEU A 65 5.65 -6.36 8.25
N SER A 66 4.51 -5.71 8.48
CA SER A 66 3.96 -4.68 7.58
C SER A 66 4.85 -3.44 7.49
N SER A 67 5.63 -3.13 8.53
CA SER A 67 6.50 -1.95 8.60
C SER A 67 7.71 -1.99 7.67
N GLU A 68 8.00 -3.14 7.05
CA GLU A 68 9.14 -3.30 6.14
C GLU A 68 8.90 -2.63 4.77
N TYR A 69 7.64 -2.27 4.46
CA TYR A 69 7.21 -1.62 3.23
C TYR A 69 7.04 -0.11 3.44
N GLN A 70 8.15 0.62 3.44
CA GLN A 70 8.20 2.03 3.80
C GLN A 70 7.58 2.97 2.75
N THR A 71 7.66 2.64 1.47
CA THR A 71 7.19 3.54 0.39
C THR A 71 5.90 3.06 -0.26
N ILE A 72 5.08 4.00 -0.77
CA ILE A 72 3.92 3.68 -1.62
C ILE A 72 4.32 2.69 -2.71
N LYS A 73 5.48 2.87 -3.35
CA LYS A 73 5.90 2.00 -4.45
C LYS A 73 6.15 0.56 -4.01
N GLN A 74 6.74 0.36 -2.82
CA GLN A 74 6.92 -0.98 -2.25
C GLN A 74 5.57 -1.63 -1.92
N ARG A 75 4.62 -0.87 -1.35
CA ARG A 75 3.26 -1.34 -1.06
C ARG A 75 2.46 -1.66 -2.33
N THR A 76 2.55 -0.81 -3.36
CA THR A 76 1.98 -1.06 -4.69
C THR A 76 2.47 -2.38 -5.26
N ASP A 77 3.78 -2.61 -5.27
CA ASP A 77 4.35 -3.83 -5.85
C ASP A 77 4.05 -5.07 -4.99
N PHE A 78 3.85 -4.91 -3.67
CA PHE A 78 3.33 -5.97 -2.81
C PHE A 78 1.90 -6.36 -3.22
N TYR A 79 1.00 -5.39 -3.43
CA TYR A 79 -0.36 -5.68 -3.88
C TYR A 79 -0.39 -6.37 -5.25
N LEU A 80 0.51 -5.98 -6.16
CA LEU A 80 0.66 -6.66 -7.45
C LEU A 80 1.09 -8.12 -7.28
N TRP A 81 2.07 -8.38 -6.41
CA TRP A 81 2.52 -9.74 -6.08
C TRP A 81 1.38 -10.55 -5.44
N LEU A 82 0.70 -9.98 -4.45
CA LEU A 82 -0.39 -10.62 -3.71
C LEU A 82 -1.52 -11.04 -4.65
N ASN A 83 -1.97 -10.12 -5.52
CA ASN A 83 -2.99 -10.41 -6.52
C ASN A 83 -2.60 -11.59 -7.42
N LYS A 84 -1.34 -11.65 -7.88
CA LYS A 84 -0.85 -12.77 -8.69
C LYS A 84 -0.88 -14.09 -7.90
N ALA A 85 -0.38 -14.07 -6.68
CA ALA A 85 -0.31 -15.26 -5.85
C ALA A 85 -1.71 -15.80 -5.45
N LEU A 86 -2.69 -14.93 -5.23
CA LEU A 86 -4.08 -15.33 -4.98
C LEU A 86 -4.78 -15.86 -6.24
N ASN A 87 -4.49 -15.30 -7.41
CA ASN A 87 -4.97 -15.82 -8.69
C ASN A 87 -4.40 -17.21 -8.99
N GLU A 88 -3.12 -17.47 -8.66
CA GLU A 88 -2.51 -18.81 -8.75
C GLU A 88 -3.20 -19.81 -7.81
N LYS A 89 -3.71 -19.34 -6.66
CA LYS A 89 -4.58 -20.09 -5.74
C LYS A 89 -6.05 -20.16 -6.18
N LYS A 90 -6.41 -19.61 -7.35
CA LYS A 90 -7.78 -19.58 -7.92
C LYS A 90 -8.81 -18.85 -7.07
N MET A 91 -8.38 -17.83 -6.31
CA MET A 91 -9.27 -16.98 -5.52
C MET A 91 -9.81 -15.83 -6.38
N ASP A 92 -11.10 -15.51 -6.22
CA ASP A 92 -11.79 -14.44 -6.97
C ASP A 92 -11.78 -13.08 -6.24
N VAL A 93 -11.00 -12.95 -5.17
CA VAL A 93 -10.90 -11.73 -4.34
C VAL A 93 -10.29 -10.59 -5.16
N VAL A 94 -10.95 -9.43 -5.19
CA VAL A 94 -10.58 -8.32 -6.08
C VAL A 94 -9.83 -7.20 -5.35
N TRP A 95 -9.99 -7.07 -4.03
CA TRP A 95 -9.41 -5.97 -3.25
C TRP A 95 -7.89 -5.75 -3.45
N PRO A 96 -7.01 -6.79 -3.49
CA PRO A 96 -5.58 -6.58 -3.77
C PRO A 96 -5.33 -5.85 -5.10
N LYS A 97 -6.13 -6.15 -6.12
CA LYS A 97 -6.05 -5.51 -7.42
C LYS A 97 -6.52 -4.05 -7.37
N MET A 98 -7.56 -3.76 -6.57
CA MET A 98 -8.02 -2.39 -6.30
C MET A 98 -6.96 -1.59 -5.53
N ALA A 99 -6.36 -2.17 -4.50
CA ALA A 99 -5.31 -1.55 -3.70
C ALA A 99 -4.06 -1.26 -4.55
N HIS A 100 -3.69 -2.17 -5.47
CA HIS A 100 -2.66 -1.93 -6.48
C HIS A 100 -3.02 -0.74 -7.39
N PHE A 101 -4.25 -0.71 -7.93
CA PHE A 101 -4.72 0.38 -8.78
C PHE A 101 -4.59 1.74 -8.09
N ILE A 102 -5.15 1.88 -6.90
CA ILE A 102 -5.15 3.13 -6.13
C ILE A 102 -3.72 3.52 -5.75
N SER A 103 -2.92 2.60 -5.22
CA SER A 103 -1.54 2.89 -4.81
C SER A 103 -0.67 3.34 -5.98
N ASN A 104 -0.88 2.79 -7.18
CA ASN A 104 -0.23 3.26 -8.40
C ASN A 104 -0.65 4.69 -8.78
N LYS A 105 -1.92 5.07 -8.59
CA LYS A 105 -2.36 6.47 -8.79
C LYS A 105 -1.71 7.39 -7.75
N LEU A 106 -1.66 6.97 -6.49
CA LEU A 106 -1.02 7.74 -5.42
C LEU A 106 0.47 7.96 -5.67
N GLU A 107 1.18 6.96 -6.20
CA GLU A 107 2.58 7.10 -6.60
C GLU A 107 2.76 8.20 -7.67
N LYS A 108 1.89 8.21 -8.69
CA LYS A 108 1.97 9.18 -9.80
C LYS A 108 1.84 10.62 -9.36
N ILE A 109 1.23 10.90 -8.20
CA ILE A 109 1.15 12.24 -7.60
C ILE A 109 2.55 12.83 -7.37
N LYS A 110 3.53 11.97 -7.08
CA LYS A 110 4.91 12.38 -6.80
C LYS A 110 5.75 12.53 -8.08
N SER A 111 5.21 12.14 -9.23
CA SER A 111 5.90 12.15 -10.52
C SER A 111 5.47 13.32 -11.39
N PHE A 112 6.36 13.77 -12.29
CA PHE A 112 6.03 14.77 -13.30
C PHE A 112 4.96 14.22 -14.28
N PRO A 113 3.97 15.03 -14.74
CA PRO A 113 3.79 16.46 -14.44
C PRO A 113 2.97 16.74 -13.18
N PHE A 114 2.34 15.74 -12.57
CA PHE A 114 1.40 15.92 -11.45
C PHE A 114 2.04 16.50 -10.19
N SER A 115 3.33 16.22 -9.97
CA SER A 115 4.08 16.71 -8.81
C SER A 115 4.19 18.23 -8.72
N ILE A 116 4.08 18.95 -9.85
CA ILE A 116 4.09 20.41 -9.94
C ILE A 116 2.79 21.01 -9.40
N PHE A 117 1.67 20.33 -9.67
CA PHE A 117 0.33 20.82 -9.34
C PHE A 117 -0.18 20.28 -8.00
N THR A 118 0.62 19.44 -7.34
CA THR A 118 0.22 18.79 -6.10
C THR A 118 1.10 19.25 -4.94
N GLY A 119 0.48 19.92 -3.97
CA GLY A 119 1.15 20.44 -2.77
C GLY A 119 1.65 19.34 -1.83
N ASN A 120 2.51 19.73 -0.87
CA ASN A 120 3.11 18.81 0.09
C ASN A 120 2.05 18.13 0.98
N GLU A 121 1.01 18.84 1.40
CA GLU A 121 -0.09 18.27 2.18
C GLU A 121 -0.80 17.12 1.45
N VAL A 122 -1.12 17.30 0.17
CA VAL A 122 -1.74 16.23 -0.63
C VAL A 122 -0.81 15.01 -0.73
N LYS A 123 0.51 15.23 -0.90
CA LYS A 123 1.50 14.14 -0.91
C LYS A 123 1.62 13.46 0.45
N HIS A 124 1.51 14.21 1.54
CA HIS A 124 1.50 13.71 2.91
C HIS A 124 0.29 12.80 3.14
N TYR A 125 -0.92 13.26 2.83
CA TYR A 125 -2.13 12.44 2.98
C TYR A 125 -2.18 11.24 2.04
N ALA A 126 -1.59 11.34 0.84
CA ALA A 126 -1.40 10.17 -0.03
C ALA A 126 -0.50 9.10 0.60
N GLU A 127 0.59 9.51 1.25
CA GLU A 127 1.48 8.60 1.99
C GLU A 127 0.75 8.00 3.20
N LYS A 128 0.16 8.86 4.04
CA LYS A 128 -0.54 8.48 5.27
C LYS A 128 -1.69 7.51 4.99
N GLY A 129 -2.50 7.78 3.96
CA GLY A 129 -3.59 6.89 3.54
C GLY A 129 -3.07 5.54 3.06
N SER A 130 -2.06 5.53 2.17
CA SER A 130 -1.46 4.29 1.66
C SER A 130 -0.84 3.43 2.77
N GLU A 131 -0.12 4.06 3.69
CA GLU A 131 0.49 3.38 4.85
C GLU A 131 -0.60 2.84 5.79
N THR A 132 -1.60 3.66 6.15
CA THR A 132 -2.66 3.27 7.07
C THR A 132 -3.43 2.05 6.58
N VAL A 133 -3.87 2.07 5.32
CA VAL A 133 -4.61 0.93 4.72
C VAL A 133 -3.73 -0.31 4.69
N PHE A 134 -2.47 -0.18 4.25
CA PHE A 134 -1.56 -1.31 4.16
C PHE A 134 -1.27 -1.94 5.52
N MET A 135 -0.96 -1.14 6.54
CA MET A 135 -0.66 -1.64 7.88
C MET A 135 -1.89 -2.29 8.52
N LYS A 136 -3.08 -1.69 8.38
CA LYS A 136 -4.31 -2.22 8.99
C LYS A 136 -4.85 -3.45 8.26
N ALA A 137 -4.68 -3.54 6.94
CA ALA A 137 -5.10 -4.69 6.14
C ALA A 137 -4.16 -5.89 6.24
N PHE A 138 -2.91 -5.70 6.69
CA PHE A 138 -1.85 -6.71 6.58
C PHE A 138 -2.20 -8.04 7.24
N GLU A 139 -2.83 -7.98 8.41
CA GLU A 139 -3.29 -9.16 9.16
C GLU A 139 -4.43 -9.89 8.41
N THR A 140 -5.45 -9.17 7.95
CA THR A 140 -6.56 -9.74 7.16
C THR A 140 -6.07 -10.38 5.87
N VAL A 141 -5.07 -9.76 5.21
CA VAL A 141 -4.42 -10.30 4.02
C VAL A 141 -3.58 -11.54 4.35
N ARG A 142 -2.93 -11.59 5.52
CA ARG A 142 -2.20 -12.77 5.99
C ARG A 142 -3.14 -13.96 6.13
N GLU A 143 -4.26 -13.76 6.82
CA GLU A 143 -5.30 -14.78 6.97
C GLU A 143 -5.80 -15.27 5.61
N LEU A 144 -6.10 -14.36 4.68
CA LEU A 144 -6.52 -14.72 3.33
C LEU A 144 -5.46 -15.56 2.60
N TYR A 145 -4.19 -15.12 2.62
CA TYR A 145 -3.12 -15.77 1.88
C TYR A 145 -2.82 -17.19 2.38
N PHE A 146 -2.83 -17.39 3.71
CA PHE A 146 -2.55 -18.69 4.33
C PHE A 146 -3.80 -19.55 4.56
N SER A 147 -4.98 -19.07 4.17
CA SER A 147 -6.21 -19.85 4.18
C SER A 147 -6.12 -21.06 3.23
N ASP A 148 -6.66 -22.19 3.70
CA ASP A 148 -6.91 -23.36 2.87
C ASP A 148 -8.19 -23.21 2.02
N SER A 149 -9.08 -22.29 2.40
CA SER A 149 -10.32 -22.02 1.66
C SER A 149 -10.06 -21.22 0.40
N VAL A 150 -10.54 -21.72 -0.74
CA VAL A 150 -10.52 -21.01 -2.03
C VAL A 150 -11.79 -20.18 -2.16
N LEU A 151 -11.69 -18.88 -1.85
CA LEU A 151 -12.84 -17.97 -1.93
C LEU A 151 -13.19 -17.67 -3.39
N GLN A 152 -14.40 -18.04 -3.80
CA GLN A 152 -14.92 -17.82 -5.13
C GLN A 152 -16.28 -17.14 -5.09
N SER A 153 -16.65 -16.47 -6.20
CA SER A 153 -17.97 -15.87 -6.40
C SER A 153 -18.45 -15.05 -5.18
N ASP A 154 -19.53 -15.47 -4.51
CA ASP A 154 -20.16 -14.73 -3.42
C ASP A 154 -19.29 -14.67 -2.17
N GLU A 155 -18.52 -15.72 -1.85
CA GLU A 155 -17.62 -15.71 -0.68
C GLU A 155 -16.49 -14.68 -0.86
N ALA A 156 -15.95 -14.58 -2.08
CA ALA A 156 -14.95 -13.57 -2.42
C ALA A 156 -15.55 -12.15 -2.39
N LEU A 157 -16.80 -11.99 -2.84
CA LEU A 157 -17.51 -10.72 -2.75
C LEU A 157 -17.73 -10.31 -1.28
N THR A 158 -18.23 -11.21 -0.43
CA THR A 158 -18.42 -10.93 1.00
C THR A 158 -17.09 -10.58 1.68
N TRP A 159 -16.00 -11.25 1.31
CA TRP A 159 -14.68 -10.90 1.81
C TRP A 159 -14.26 -9.48 1.38
N ASP A 160 -14.43 -9.14 0.10
CA ASP A 160 -14.15 -7.80 -0.44
C ASP A 160 -15.01 -6.73 0.27
N GLU A 161 -16.32 -6.96 0.43
CA GLU A 161 -17.24 -6.04 1.12
C GLU A 161 -16.77 -5.75 2.56
N ASN A 162 -16.40 -6.81 3.29
CA ASN A 162 -15.94 -6.68 4.67
C ASN A 162 -14.68 -5.82 4.79
N ILE A 163 -13.65 -6.09 3.98
CA ILE A 163 -12.40 -5.32 4.05
C ILE A 163 -12.59 -3.88 3.53
N ILE A 164 -13.40 -3.67 2.49
CA ILE A 164 -13.72 -2.32 1.98
C ILE A 164 -14.49 -1.53 3.04
N TYR A 165 -15.40 -2.15 3.78
CA TYR A 165 -16.10 -1.50 4.88
C TYR A 165 -15.12 -1.05 5.97
N GLN A 166 -14.21 -1.93 6.40
CA GLN A 166 -13.16 -1.56 7.35
C GLN A 166 -12.30 -0.40 6.85
N GLU A 167 -11.88 -0.45 5.58
CA GLU A 167 -11.10 0.60 4.94
C GLU A 167 -11.83 1.95 4.98
N GLN A 168 -13.07 2.01 4.51
CA GLN A 168 -13.78 3.28 4.30
C GLN A 168 -14.40 3.86 5.58
N TYR A 169 -14.92 3.02 6.48
CA TYR A 169 -15.63 3.46 7.69
C TYR A 169 -14.75 3.56 8.92
N VAL A 170 -13.65 2.80 8.97
CA VAL A 170 -12.82 2.70 10.18
C VAL A 170 -11.44 3.30 9.92
N TRP A 171 -10.75 2.87 8.86
CA TRP A 171 -9.34 3.21 8.68
C TRP A 171 -9.13 4.59 8.08
N LEU A 172 -9.90 4.94 7.04
CA LEU A 172 -9.76 6.21 6.34
C LEU A 172 -10.61 7.33 6.95
N ASP A 173 -11.65 7.00 7.72
CA ASP A 173 -12.56 8.01 8.29
C ASP A 173 -11.83 9.00 9.21
N GLU A 174 -10.89 8.52 10.01
CA GLU A 174 -10.03 9.37 10.85
C GLU A 174 -9.15 10.30 10.01
N ILE A 175 -8.56 9.79 8.92
CA ILE A 175 -7.72 10.58 8.03
C ILE A 175 -8.54 11.71 7.38
N TYR A 176 -9.71 11.39 6.82
CA TYR A 176 -10.56 12.39 6.16
C TYR A 176 -11.05 13.50 7.11
N LYS A 177 -11.16 13.23 8.42
CA LYS A 177 -11.51 14.24 9.43
C LYS A 177 -10.37 15.22 9.72
N GLU A 178 -9.12 14.83 9.48
CA GLU A 178 -7.95 15.68 9.70
C GLU A 178 -7.61 16.57 8.49
N VAL A 179 -8.00 16.16 7.28
CA VAL A 179 -7.68 16.86 6.04
C VAL A 179 -8.36 18.23 6.00
N ASP A 180 -7.57 19.29 5.79
CA ASP A 180 -8.11 20.64 5.62
C ASP A 180 -8.91 20.77 4.30
N ALA A 181 -9.85 21.72 4.25
CA ALA A 181 -10.76 21.90 3.13
C ALA A 181 -10.04 22.16 1.78
N ARG A 182 -8.88 22.81 1.77
CA ARG A 182 -8.13 23.10 0.53
C ARG A 182 -7.48 21.83 0.01
N THR A 183 -6.86 21.06 0.89
CA THR A 183 -6.26 19.77 0.55
C THR A 183 -7.32 18.78 0.08
N LEU A 184 -8.46 18.68 0.80
CA LEU A 184 -9.59 17.84 0.41
C LEU A 184 -10.13 18.19 -0.98
N LYS A 185 -10.28 19.49 -1.29
CA LYS A 185 -10.71 19.94 -2.63
C LYS A 185 -9.76 19.51 -3.74
N THR A 186 -8.46 19.39 -3.46
CA THR A 186 -7.48 18.93 -4.44
C THR A 186 -7.61 17.42 -4.65
N ILE A 187 -7.69 16.65 -3.55
CA ILE A 187 -7.92 15.21 -3.58
C ILE A 187 -9.24 14.88 -4.31
N ASP A 188 -10.30 15.67 -4.09
CA ASP A 188 -11.58 15.54 -4.79
C ASP A 188 -11.43 15.70 -6.31
N LYS A 189 -10.73 16.73 -6.77
CA LYS A 189 -10.45 16.91 -8.20
C LYS A 189 -9.66 15.73 -8.78
N MET A 190 -8.75 15.16 -8.01
CA MET A 190 -7.93 14.02 -8.43
C MET A 190 -8.78 12.76 -8.58
N ALA A 191 -9.57 12.42 -7.56
CA ALA A 191 -10.46 11.26 -7.58
C ALA A 191 -11.50 11.34 -8.71
N LYS A 192 -12.00 12.56 -8.99
CA LYS A 192 -12.96 12.83 -10.06
C LYS A 192 -12.31 12.98 -11.45
N GLY A 193 -10.99 12.83 -11.57
CA GLY A 193 -10.28 12.97 -12.85
C GLY A 193 -10.46 14.35 -13.50
N LYS A 194 -10.49 15.43 -12.72
CA LYS A 194 -10.72 16.80 -13.23
C LYS A 194 -9.42 17.51 -13.62
N CYS A 195 -9.50 18.40 -14.61
CA CYS A 195 -8.38 19.21 -15.09
C CYS A 195 -7.20 18.35 -15.57
N ILE A 196 -6.00 18.58 -15.02
CA ILE A 196 -4.81 17.78 -15.35
C ILE A 196 -4.95 16.31 -14.94
N TYR A 197 -5.82 16.01 -13.96
CA TYR A 197 -5.95 14.67 -13.39
C TYR A 197 -6.82 13.74 -14.26
N THR A 198 -7.40 14.23 -15.35
CA THR A 198 -8.06 13.40 -16.38
C THR A 198 -7.10 12.34 -16.94
N PHE A 199 -5.80 12.63 -17.00
CA PHE A 199 -4.77 11.67 -17.44
C PHE A 199 -4.35 10.67 -16.34
N MET A 200 -4.78 10.88 -15.10
CA MET A 200 -4.46 10.01 -13.97
C MET A 200 -5.50 8.92 -13.78
N VAL A 201 -6.79 9.25 -13.87
CA VAL A 201 -7.92 8.35 -13.57
C VAL A 201 -8.76 8.14 -14.83
N PRO A 202 -8.95 6.89 -15.31
CA PRO A 202 -9.87 6.58 -16.41
C PRO A 202 -11.29 7.06 -16.08
N LYS A 203 -12.04 7.47 -17.11
CA LYS A 203 -13.38 8.06 -16.93
C LYS A 203 -14.36 7.08 -16.28
N GLU A 204 -14.18 5.80 -16.58
CA GLU A 204 -14.97 4.66 -16.09
C GLU A 204 -14.90 4.51 -14.57
N VAL A 205 -13.82 4.99 -13.96
CA VAL A 205 -13.57 4.94 -12.50
C VAL A 205 -13.38 6.31 -11.89
N ALA A 206 -13.78 7.38 -12.58
CA ALA A 206 -13.81 8.70 -11.97
C ALA A 206 -14.87 8.72 -10.86
N PHE A 207 -14.47 9.19 -9.67
CA PHE A 207 -15.38 9.33 -8.55
C PHE A 207 -16.50 10.34 -8.85
N THR A 208 -17.71 10.15 -8.31
CA THR A 208 -18.87 11.02 -8.57
C THR A 208 -19.54 11.58 -7.31
N GLY A 209 -19.18 11.09 -6.12
CA GLY A 209 -19.79 11.50 -4.84
C GLY A 209 -19.05 12.60 -4.07
N ASP A 210 -19.33 12.67 -2.78
CA ASP A 210 -18.58 13.47 -1.80
C ASP A 210 -17.51 12.62 -1.12
N LEU A 211 -16.23 12.97 -1.29
CA LEU A 211 -15.12 12.22 -0.71
C LEU A 211 -15.11 12.26 0.82
N SER A 212 -15.70 13.29 1.45
CA SER A 212 -15.79 13.34 2.91
C SER A 212 -16.81 12.32 3.46
N ASN A 213 -17.77 11.92 2.62
CA ASN A 213 -18.81 10.97 2.98
C ASN A 213 -18.32 9.52 2.80
N LYS A 214 -18.23 8.78 3.91
CA LYS A 214 -17.77 7.38 3.92
C LYS A 214 -18.66 6.42 3.12
N GLU A 215 -19.98 6.63 3.12
CA GLU A 215 -20.92 5.84 2.33
C GLU A 215 -20.62 6.00 0.84
N ASN A 216 -20.42 7.25 0.39
CA ASN A 216 -20.09 7.52 -1.02
C ASN A 216 -18.77 6.85 -1.44
N ARG A 217 -17.77 6.83 -0.54
CA ARG A 217 -16.50 6.13 -0.82
C ARG A 217 -16.68 4.61 -0.86
N TYR A 218 -17.47 4.05 0.04
CA TYR A 218 -17.78 2.62 0.08
C TYR A 218 -18.53 2.17 -1.18
N ASP A 219 -19.60 2.89 -1.52
CA ASP A 219 -20.39 2.62 -2.73
C ASP A 219 -19.54 2.69 -3.99
N TYR A 220 -18.67 3.70 -4.10
CA TYR A 220 -17.74 3.81 -5.21
C TYR A 220 -16.77 2.63 -5.26
N ALA A 221 -16.17 2.27 -4.11
CA ALA A 221 -15.20 1.19 -4.05
C ALA A 221 -15.83 -0.14 -4.50
N LEU A 222 -17.04 -0.43 -4.04
CA LEU A 222 -17.73 -1.69 -4.33
C LEU A 222 -18.36 -1.71 -5.73
N ASN A 223 -19.08 -0.67 -6.12
CA ASN A 223 -19.93 -0.70 -7.32
C ASN A 223 -19.23 -0.13 -8.57
N THR A 224 -18.12 0.59 -8.41
CA THR A 224 -17.38 1.18 -9.54
C THR A 224 -15.97 0.61 -9.62
N LEU A 225 -15.15 0.82 -8.59
CA LEU A 225 -13.74 0.47 -8.64
C LEU A 225 -13.53 -1.04 -8.70
N ARG A 226 -14.24 -1.82 -7.89
CA ARG A 226 -14.15 -3.29 -7.89
C ARG A 226 -14.56 -3.86 -9.25
N VAL A 227 -15.68 -3.39 -9.80
CA VAL A 227 -16.19 -3.83 -11.11
C VAL A 227 -15.13 -3.58 -12.19
N TYR A 228 -14.61 -2.36 -12.26
CA TYR A 228 -13.54 -2.01 -13.21
C TYR A 228 -12.26 -2.83 -13.00
N CYS A 229 -11.85 -3.04 -11.75
CA CYS A 229 -10.67 -3.86 -11.46
C CYS A 229 -10.87 -5.32 -11.88
N LYS A 230 -12.09 -5.84 -11.77
CA LYS A 230 -12.42 -7.20 -12.20
C LYS A 230 -12.40 -7.34 -13.72
N THR A 231 -12.91 -6.36 -14.48
CA THR A 231 -13.13 -6.51 -15.94
C THR A 231 -12.06 -5.84 -16.81
N GLU A 232 -11.60 -4.64 -16.46
CA GLU A 232 -10.79 -3.80 -17.36
C GLU A 232 -9.34 -3.63 -16.92
N TYR A 233 -9.08 -3.61 -15.61
CA TYR A 233 -7.73 -3.37 -15.13
C TYR A 233 -6.85 -4.62 -15.31
N GLN A 234 -5.66 -4.47 -15.89
CA GLN A 234 -4.68 -5.55 -16.03
C GLN A 234 -3.43 -5.26 -15.20
#